data_AF-X1I7N1-F1
#
_entry.id   AF-X1I7N1-F1
#
_cell.length_a   1.000
_cell.length_b   1.000
_cell.length_c   1.000
_cell.angle_alpha   90.00
_cell.angle_beta   90.00
_cell.angle_gamma   90.00
#
_symmetry.space_group_name_H-M   'P 1'
#
loop_
_entity.id
_entity.type
_entity.pdbx_description
1 polymer ?
#
loop_
_entity_poly.entity_id
_entity_poly.type
_entity_poly.pdbx_seq_one_letter_code
_entity_poly.pdbx_strand_id
1 'polypeptide(L)'
;AKKGIQGFIVAELSFGIFFIFWEFFFRGYMLFSLEKRTGFFIANGIQAVAFAFMHLGKPELEVYSALVGGLIVGWLAWRSKSFLPAFFIHWAIQSSMDLFAILK
;
A
#
# COMPACT_ATOMS: atom_id res chain seq x y z
N ALA A 1 -13.06 6.01 21.46
CA ALA A 1 -12.71 4.76 20.73
C ALA A 1 -13.52 3.61 21.32
N LYS A 2 -14.16 2.77 20.49
CA LYS A 2 -14.77 1.52 20.96
C LYS A 2 -13.66 0.65 21.57
N LYS A 3 -13.84 0.14 22.79
CA LYS A 3 -12.85 -0.71 23.46
C LYS A 3 -13.01 -2.17 23.00
N GLY A 4 -11.91 -2.92 22.93
CA GLY A 4 -11.91 -4.36 22.65
C GLY A 4 -12.11 -4.73 21.18
N ILE A 5 -12.48 -6.00 20.92
CA ILE A 5 -12.56 -6.62 19.58
C ILE A 5 -13.39 -5.81 18.58
N GLN A 6 -14.46 -5.15 19.03
CA GLN A 6 -15.30 -4.33 18.17
C GLN A 6 -14.57 -3.08 17.64
N GLY A 7 -13.71 -2.47 18.46
CA GLY A 7 -12.89 -1.35 18.03
C GLY A 7 -11.87 -1.76 16.99
N PHE A 8 -11.21 -2.89 17.21
CA PHE A 8 -10.27 -3.48 16.26
C PHE A 8 -10.93 -3.78 14.91
N ILE A 9 -12.05 -4.51 14.90
CA ILE A 9 -12.77 -4.85 13.64
C ILE A 9 -13.17 -3.58 12.87
N VAL A 10 -13.70 -2.56 13.57
CA VAL A 10 -14.08 -1.29 12.91
C VAL A 10 -12.85 -0.59 12.32
N ALA A 11 -11.71 -0.59 13.02
CA ALA A 11 -10.47 -0.01 12.52
C ALA A 11 -9.97 -0.76 11.27
N GLU A 12 -9.89 -2.09 11.32
CA GLU A 12 -9.41 -2.91 10.21
C GLU A 12 -10.26 -2.75 8.95
N LEU A 13 -11.59 -2.73 9.10
CA LEU A 13 -12.49 -2.50 7.96
C LEU A 13 -12.36 -1.09 7.39
N SER A 14 -12.15 -0.09 8.26
CA SER A 14 -11.93 1.30 7.82
C SER A 14 -10.62 1.44 7.06
N PHE A 15 -9.54 0.86 7.57
CA PHE A 15 -8.26 0.80 6.87
C PHE A 15 -8.34 -0.02 5.58
N GLY A 16 -9.11 -1.12 5.56
CA GLY A 16 -9.35 -1.91 4.36
C GLY A 16 -9.97 -1.06 3.25
N ILE A 17 -11.03 -0.29 3.55
CA ILE A 17 -11.64 0.63 2.58
C ILE A 17 -10.62 1.67 2.12
N PHE A 18 -9.86 2.27 3.04
CA PHE A 18 -8.81 3.22 2.71
C PHE A 18 -7.77 2.62 1.74
N PHE A 19 -7.29 1.40 2.01
CA PHE A 19 -6.27 0.76 1.19
C PHE A 19 -6.77 0.34 -0.19
N ILE A 20 -8.07 0.07 -0.35
CA ILE A 20 -8.64 -0.13 -1.70
C ILE A 20 -8.39 1.11 -2.56
N PHE A 21 -8.72 2.31 -2.06
CA PHE A 21 -8.52 3.55 -2.80
C PHE A 21 -7.04 3.90 -2.93
N TRP A 22 -6.26 3.68 -1.88
CA TRP A 22 -4.82 3.91 -1.86
C TRP A 22 -4.10 3.09 -2.95
N GLU A 23 -4.30 1.77 -2.94
CA GLU A 23 -3.66 0.88 -3.90
C GLU A 23 -4.26 1.00 -5.29
N PHE A 24 -5.56 1.30 -5.41
CA PHE A 24 -6.14 1.66 -6.69
C PHE A 24 -5.46 2.90 -7.27
N PHE A 25 -5.23 3.96 -6.49
CA PHE A 25 -4.57 5.15 -7.00
C PHE A 25 -3.15 4.87 -7.50
N PHE A 26 -2.30 4.24 -6.68
CA PHE A 26 -0.91 4.01 -7.05
C PHE A 26 -0.73 2.88 -8.09
N ARG A 27 -1.37 1.72 -7.87
CA ARG A 27 -1.13 0.50 -8.66
C ARG A 27 -2.18 0.29 -9.72
N GLY A 28 -3.40 0.77 -9.51
CA GLY A 28 -4.49 0.68 -10.49
C GLY A 28 -4.50 1.81 -11.52
N TYR A 29 -4.35 3.06 -11.08
CA TYR A 29 -4.46 4.23 -11.93
C TYR A 29 -3.10 4.73 -12.38
N MET A 30 -2.23 5.13 -11.44
CA MET A 30 -0.96 5.81 -11.74
C MET A 30 0.00 4.89 -12.52
N LEU A 31 0.27 3.69 -11.99
CA LEU A 31 1.15 2.71 -12.63
C LEU A 31 0.68 2.36 -14.06
N PHE A 32 -0.56 1.90 -14.23
CA PHE A 32 -1.06 1.46 -15.53
C PHE A 32 -1.32 2.60 -16.52
N SER A 33 -1.64 3.81 -16.05
CA SER A 33 -1.78 4.98 -16.93
C SER A 33 -0.42 5.45 -17.45
N LEU A 34 0.61 5.45 -16.59
CA LEU A 34 1.97 5.82 -16.97
C LEU A 34 2.64 4.75 -17.84
N GLU A 35 2.44 3.46 -17.54
CA GLU A 35 3.02 2.34 -18.30
C GLU A 35 2.73 2.48 -19.80
N LYS A 36 1.50 2.87 -20.17
CA LYS A 36 1.08 3.05 -21.57
C LYS A 36 1.86 4.14 -22.31
N ARG A 37 2.51 5.06 -21.60
CA ARG A 37 3.22 6.22 -22.16
C ARG A 37 4.74 6.12 -22.02
N THR A 38 5.22 5.50 -20.94
CA THR A 38 6.64 5.52 -20.57
C THR A 38 7.28 4.13 -20.47
N GLY A 39 6.48 3.07 -20.60
CA GLY A 39 6.91 1.70 -20.29
C GLY A 39 6.97 1.42 -18.78
N PHE A 40 7.03 0.13 -18.44
CA PHE A 40 6.90 -0.36 -17.06
C PHE A 40 7.96 0.20 -16.11
N PHE A 41 9.25 0.15 -16.47
CA PHE A 41 10.33 0.53 -15.54
C PHE A 41 10.22 1.98 -15.08
N ILE A 42 9.94 2.91 -16.00
CA ILE A 42 9.77 4.33 -15.67
C ILE A 42 8.50 4.53 -14.85
N ALA A 43 7.38 3.93 -15.28
CA ALA A 43 6.11 4.04 -14.58
C ALA A 43 6.19 3.55 -13.13
N ASN A 44 6.82 2.39 -12.90
CA ASN A 44 7.02 1.78 -11.59
C ASN A 44 8.02 2.59 -10.74
N GLY A 45 9.04 3.19 -11.34
CA GLY A 45 9.93 4.11 -10.62
C GLY A 45 9.16 5.33 -10.09
N ILE A 46 8.41 6.00 -10.95
CA ILE A 46 7.67 7.22 -10.60
C ILE A 46 6.59 6.91 -9.55
N GLN A 47 5.81 5.84 -9.73
CA GLN A 47 4.79 5.44 -8.75
C GLN A 47 5.43 5.10 -7.39
N ALA A 48 6.56 4.39 -7.36
CA ALA A 48 7.15 3.93 -6.11
C ALA A 48 7.74 5.11 -5.32
N VAL A 49 8.36 6.05 -6.01
CA VAL A 49 8.82 7.31 -5.43
C VAL A 49 7.65 8.12 -4.88
N ALA A 50 6.58 8.32 -5.66
CA ALA A 50 5.39 9.03 -5.20
C ALA A 50 4.74 8.35 -3.97
N PHE A 51 4.68 7.01 -3.95
CA PHE A 51 4.19 6.24 -2.82
C PHE A 51 5.08 6.42 -1.58
N ALA A 52 6.41 6.35 -1.72
CA ALA A 52 7.33 6.57 -0.62
C ALA A 52 7.26 8.00 -0.06
N PHE A 53 7.06 9.00 -0.92
CA PHE A 53 6.85 10.39 -0.51
C PHE A 53 5.64 10.55 0.42
N MET A 54 4.58 9.76 0.22
CA MET A 54 3.42 9.78 1.12
C MET A 54 3.69 9.19 2.51
N HIS A 55 4.86 8.59 2.73
CA HIS A 55 5.28 8.08 4.04
C HIS A 55 6.21 9.06 4.78
N LEU A 56 6.52 10.24 4.20
CA LEU A 56 7.32 11.24 4.90
C LEU A 56 6.69 11.66 6.24
N GLY A 57 7.52 11.84 7.25
CA GLY A 57 7.10 12.10 8.63
C GLY A 57 6.89 10.84 9.48
N LYS A 58 6.94 9.65 8.87
CA LYS A 58 7.00 8.36 9.57
C LYS A 58 8.46 7.95 9.86
N PRO A 59 8.70 6.91 10.69
CA PRO A 59 10.05 6.42 10.94
C PRO A 59 10.81 6.12 9.64
N GLU A 60 12.10 6.43 9.60
CA GLU A 60 12.92 6.31 8.38
C GLU A 60 12.84 4.93 7.74
N LEU A 61 12.84 3.88 8.58
CA LEU A 61 12.72 2.50 8.12
C LEU A 61 11.41 2.26 7.34
N GLU A 62 10.32 2.91 7.74
CA GLU A 62 9.04 2.83 7.04
C GLU A 62 9.10 3.54 5.68
N VAL A 63 9.78 4.69 5.59
CA VAL A 63 9.97 5.42 4.32
C VAL A 63 10.81 4.60 3.33
N TYR A 64 11.94 4.06 3.79
CA TYR A 64 12.81 3.25 2.93
C TYR A 64 12.15 1.95 2.50
N SER A 65 11.47 1.26 3.42
CA SER A 65 10.71 0.06 3.11
C SER A 65 9.50 0.35 2.21
N ALA A 66 8.87 1.53 2.30
CA ALA A 66 7.82 1.95 1.39
C ALA A 66 8.34 2.13 -0.05
N LEU A 67 9.56 2.64 -0.24
CA LEU A 67 10.17 2.72 -1.58
C LEU A 67 10.43 1.32 -2.16
N VAL A 68 11.11 0.47 -1.40
CA VAL A 68 11.46 -0.90 -1.84
C VAL A 68 10.20 -1.75 -2.04
N GLY A 69 9.32 -1.77 -1.06
CA GLY A 69 8.01 -2.42 -1.14
C GLY A 69 7.17 -1.85 -2.27
N GLY A 70 7.25 -0.53 -2.50
CA GLY A 70 6.54 0.13 -3.57
C GLY A 70 6.94 -0.35 -4.96
N LEU A 71 8.23 -0.62 -5.19
CA LEU A 71 8.75 -1.20 -6.43
C LEU A 71 8.33 -2.67 -6.60
N ILE A 72 8.45 -3.47 -5.53
CA ILE A 72 8.12 -4.91 -5.54
C ILE A 72 6.62 -5.12 -5.78
N VAL A 73 5.79 -4.40 -5.02
CA VAL A 73 4.33 -4.51 -5.12
C VAL A 73 3.83 -3.91 -6.43
N GLY A 74 4.47 -2.85 -6.93
CA GLY A 74 4.19 -2.32 -8.27
C GLY A 74 4.50 -3.31 -9.39
N TRP A 75 5.62 -4.05 -9.30
CA TRP A 75 5.91 -5.16 -10.21
C TRP A 75 4.86 -6.27 -10.12
N LEU A 76 4.44 -6.65 -8.91
CA LEU A 76 3.39 -7.67 -8.71
C LEU A 76 2.06 -7.23 -9.33
N ALA A 77 1.67 -5.97 -9.13
CA ALA A 77 0.46 -5.42 -9.72
C ALA A 77 0.55 -5.46 -11.25
N TRP A 78 1.68 -5.04 -11.82
CA TRP A 78 1.91 -5.09 -13.26
C TRP A 78 1.88 -6.52 -13.83
N ARG A 79 2.46 -7.49 -13.12
CA ARG A 79 2.52 -8.90 -13.54
C ARG A 79 1.17 -9.61 -13.46
N SER A 80 0.36 -9.24 -12.48
CA SER A 80 -1.00 -9.75 -12.27
C SER A 80 -2.08 -8.97 -13.03
N LYS A 81 -1.72 -7.82 -13.62
CA LYS A 81 -2.64 -6.87 -14.26
C LYS A 81 -3.79 -6.45 -13.34
N SER A 82 -3.51 -6.34 -12.04
CA SER A 82 -4.48 -5.99 -11.01
C SER A 82 -3.81 -5.29 -9.83
N PHE A 83 -4.50 -4.32 -9.22
CA PHE A 83 -4.05 -3.72 -7.97
C PHE A 83 -4.46 -4.53 -6.73
N LEU A 84 -5.35 -5.53 -6.88
CA LEU A 84 -5.89 -6.29 -5.75
C LEU A 84 -4.81 -7.02 -4.92
N PRO A 85 -3.76 -7.64 -5.52
CA PRO A 85 -2.69 -8.22 -4.73
C PRO A 85 -1.97 -7.18 -3.86
N ALA A 86 -1.79 -5.96 -4.38
CA ALA A 86 -1.19 -4.86 -3.62
C ALA A 86 -2.07 -4.46 -2.44
N PHE A 87 -3.38 -4.35 -2.66
CA PHE A 87 -4.37 -4.10 -1.61
C PHE A 87 -4.29 -5.15 -0.49
N PHE A 88 -4.35 -6.44 -0.83
CA PHE A 88 -4.31 -7.50 0.19
C PHE A 88 -3.00 -7.51 0.97
N ILE A 89 -1.86 -7.30 0.30
CA ILE A 89 -0.55 -7.23 0.97
C ILE A 89 -0.50 -6.04 1.92
N HIS A 90 -0.88 -4.84 1.46
CA HIS A 90 -0.79 -3.63 2.28
C HIS A 90 -1.73 -3.71 3.48
N TRP A 91 -2.97 -4.18 3.26
CA TRP A 91 -3.93 -4.38 4.32
C TRP A 91 -3.42 -5.42 5.34
N ALA A 92 -2.89 -6.56 4.88
CA ALA A 92 -2.33 -7.58 5.77
C ALA A 92 -1.14 -7.07 6.61
N ILE A 93 -0.27 -6.22 6.05
CA ILE A 93 0.84 -5.61 6.81
C ILE A 93 0.28 -4.71 7.92
N GLN A 94 -0.66 -3.81 7.60
CA GLN A 94 -1.28 -2.93 8.59
C GLN A 94 -2.00 -3.74 9.67
N SER A 95 -2.84 -4.70 9.29
CA SER A 95 -3.57 -5.56 10.24
C SER A 95 -2.63 -6.33 11.15
N SER A 96 -1.48 -6.78 10.64
CA SER A 96 -0.47 -7.48 11.45
C SER A 96 0.18 -6.55 12.47
N MET A 97 0.47 -5.30 12.08
CA MET A 97 1.03 -4.29 12.97
C MET A 97 0.03 -3.91 14.07
N ASP A 98 -1.23 -3.67 13.71
CA ASP A 98 -2.29 -3.32 14.65
C ASP A 98 -2.59 -4.48 15.60
N LEU A 99 -2.62 -5.72 15.10
CA LEU A 99 -2.75 -6.92 15.93
C LEU A 99 -1.59 -7.06 16.93
N PHE A 100 -0.34 -6.86 16.48
CA PHE A 100 0.81 -6.91 17.37
C PHE A 100 0.80 -5.81 18.43
N ALA A 101 0.31 -4.61 18.07
CA ALA A 101 0.18 -3.48 18.99
C ALA A 101 -0.84 -3.72 20.10
N ILE A 102 -1.90 -4.51 19.85
CA ILE A 102 -2.92 -4.84 20.87
C ILE A 102 -2.58 -6.09 21.70
N LEU A 103 -1.70 -6.97 21.19
CA LEU A 103 -1.26 -8.18 21.90
C LEU A 103 -0.10 -7.92 22.87
N LYS A 104 0.62 -6.80 22.69
CA LYS A 104 1.63 -6.30 23.63
C LYS A 104 0.99 -5.45 24.74
#